data_AF-A0A935I2I2-F1
#
_entry.id   AF-A0A935I2I2-F1
#
_cell.length_a   1.000
_cell.length_b   1.000
_cell.length_c   1.000
_cell.angle_alpha   90.00
_cell.angle_beta   90.00
_cell.angle_gamma   90.00
#
_symmetry.space_group_name_H-M   'P 1'
#
loop_
_entity.id
_entity.type
_entity.pdbx_description
1 polymer ?
#
loop_
_entity_poly.entity_id
_entity_poly.type
_entity_poly.pdbx_seq_one_letter_code
_entity_poly.pdbx_strand_id
1 'polypeptide(L)'
;MWSIITFDIDNDNDLDLAFCNPGDGFVIYKNNGNGVFIPDSVYYGSGGDKMNFGDVNSDGNLDLVLYNYPGKMSVLLNDGNGTFLPDTEYFFGCCSAGDIITAGFQIIDIDNDGDLDVAVEGYALLPCFCNFTDLFKNDGSGNFTRTEITPVNGSFFFSSGDLNNDRYIDLVENKGVIYLNNNGSGTFSVTTYPAYWGNINLADFNGDGSIDIAEKIKSLDLLKLFKNDGTGVFTLHSSLSTSYGDYSFDYAFASGDFDADGDIDLAASNIDSRKISIFLNNSCVPPLCSIFGPDNIPIGSTDVLYVSSVDGGFWEISNFENTLASISSGQNSDSVRINSGNNGGHFVLYYNGPDSCGNTIILGSKHVYVDNPLPVELTNFISVVTESDLTLNWSRSK
;
A
#
# COMPACT_ATOMS: atom_id res chain seq x y z
N MET A 1 5.95 19.29 -15.19
CA MET A 1 5.07 18.95 -14.07
C MET A 1 5.92 18.26 -13.05
N TRP A 2 6.17 18.93 -11.93
CA TRP A 2 7.01 18.40 -10.86
C TRP A 2 6.17 17.90 -9.68
N SER A 3 4.91 18.34 -9.58
CA SER A 3 3.91 17.77 -8.68
C SER A 3 2.52 17.75 -9.31
N ILE A 4 1.72 16.78 -8.88
CA ILE A 4 0.28 16.64 -9.12
C ILE A 4 -0.35 16.21 -7.80
N ILE A 5 -1.44 16.86 -7.41
CA ILE A 5 -2.17 16.55 -6.17
C ILE A 5 -3.67 16.54 -6.45
N THR A 6 -4.36 15.61 -5.79
CA THR A 6 -5.83 15.51 -5.75
C THR A 6 -6.35 15.90 -4.36
N PHE A 7 -7.40 16.70 -4.30
CA PHE A 7 -8.00 17.21 -3.08
C PHE A 7 -9.36 17.86 -3.41
N ASP A 8 -10.24 18.05 -2.44
CA ASP A 8 -11.51 18.76 -2.61
C ASP A 8 -11.34 20.23 -2.19
N ILE A 9 -11.23 21.18 -3.14
CA ILE A 9 -10.91 22.58 -2.81
C ILE A 9 -12.13 23.40 -2.41
N ASP A 10 -13.32 23.01 -2.87
CA ASP A 10 -14.56 23.77 -2.68
C ASP A 10 -15.63 23.00 -1.90
N ASN A 11 -15.23 21.90 -1.27
CA ASN A 11 -16.01 21.08 -0.35
C ASN A 11 -17.28 20.49 -1.01
N ASP A 12 -17.21 20.16 -2.31
CA ASP A 12 -18.31 19.53 -3.03
C ASP A 12 -18.29 17.98 -2.98
N ASN A 13 -17.27 17.41 -2.34
CA ASN A 13 -16.93 15.99 -2.21
C ASN A 13 -16.42 15.33 -3.50
N ASP A 14 -16.10 16.12 -4.53
CA ASP A 14 -15.42 15.64 -5.71
C ASP A 14 -13.94 16.04 -5.65
N LEU A 15 -13.03 15.07 -5.87
CA LEU A 15 -11.60 15.38 -5.89
C LEU A 15 -11.26 16.19 -7.15
N ASP A 16 -10.68 17.37 -6.93
CA ASP A 16 -10.07 18.25 -7.91
C ASP A 16 -8.61 17.87 -8.20
N LEU A 17 -8.00 18.58 -9.13
CA LEU A 17 -6.59 18.41 -9.50
C LEU A 17 -5.84 19.73 -9.45
N ALA A 18 -4.65 19.72 -8.87
CA ALA A 18 -3.71 20.81 -9.02
C ALA A 18 -2.35 20.31 -9.52
N PHE A 19 -1.74 21.14 -10.36
CA PHE A 19 -0.47 20.85 -11.00
C PHE A 19 0.46 22.04 -10.87
N CYS A 20 1.73 21.80 -10.58
CA CYS A 20 2.75 22.84 -10.61
C CYS A 20 3.83 22.55 -11.67
N ASN A 21 4.26 23.63 -12.32
CA ASN A 21 5.41 23.65 -13.20
C ASN A 21 6.45 24.61 -12.62
N PRO A 22 7.71 24.17 -12.44
CA PRO A 22 8.78 25.03 -11.95
C PRO A 22 8.86 26.34 -12.71
N GLY A 23 8.82 27.45 -11.98
CA GLY A 23 8.94 28.81 -12.54
C GLY A 23 7.71 29.37 -13.24
N ASP A 24 6.66 28.57 -13.46
CA ASP A 24 5.42 28.98 -14.15
C ASP A 24 4.23 29.15 -13.19
N GLY A 25 4.36 28.72 -11.93
CA GLY A 25 3.29 28.71 -10.95
C GLY A 25 2.52 27.39 -10.90
N PHE A 26 1.25 27.44 -10.51
CA PHE A 26 0.37 26.27 -10.44
C PHE A 26 -1.01 26.54 -11.05
N VAL A 27 -1.68 25.47 -11.45
CA VAL A 27 -3.03 25.49 -12.03
C VAL A 27 -3.92 24.52 -11.29
N ILE A 28 -5.13 24.96 -10.97
CA ILE A 28 -6.19 24.12 -10.40
C ILE A 28 -7.23 23.82 -11.47
N TYR A 29 -7.62 22.55 -11.54
CA TYR A 29 -8.71 22.04 -12.35
C TYR A 29 -9.76 21.46 -11.43
N LYS A 30 -10.96 22.04 -11.47
CA LYS A 30 -12.09 21.55 -10.68
C LYS A 30 -12.80 20.39 -11.37
N ASN A 31 -13.14 19.36 -10.61
CA ASN A 31 -13.94 18.24 -11.08
C ASN A 31 -15.42 18.59 -10.96
N ASN A 32 -16.17 18.46 -12.05
CA ASN A 32 -17.61 18.74 -12.04
C ASN A 32 -18.48 17.55 -11.56
N GLY A 33 -17.91 16.67 -10.74
CA GLY A 33 -18.52 15.41 -10.27
C GLY A 33 -18.77 14.33 -11.32
N ASN A 34 -18.40 14.56 -12.58
CA ASN A 34 -18.53 13.58 -13.66
C ASN A 34 -17.17 13.16 -14.23
N GLY A 35 -16.08 13.45 -13.52
CA GLY A 35 -14.71 13.18 -13.97
C GLY A 35 -14.25 14.12 -15.09
N VAL A 36 -14.92 15.28 -15.27
CA VAL A 36 -14.49 16.31 -16.21
C VAL A 36 -13.85 17.45 -15.42
N PHE A 37 -12.56 17.64 -15.69
CA PHE A 37 -11.70 18.62 -15.04
C PHE A 37 -11.68 19.93 -15.84
N ILE A 38 -12.17 21.01 -15.24
CA ILE A 38 -12.29 22.32 -15.86
C ILE A 38 -11.24 23.25 -15.23
N PRO A 39 -10.41 23.95 -16.03
CA PRO A 39 -9.47 24.92 -15.46
C PRO A 39 -10.25 26.00 -14.74
N ASP A 40 -9.98 26.17 -13.45
CA ASP A 40 -10.61 27.21 -12.63
C ASP A 40 -9.68 28.42 -12.52
N SER A 41 -8.51 28.19 -11.93
CA SER A 41 -7.58 29.26 -11.56
C SER A 41 -6.15 28.95 -12.01
N VAL A 42 -5.49 29.95 -12.60
CA VAL A 42 -4.05 29.92 -12.91
C VAL A 42 -3.35 30.93 -12.02
N TYR A 43 -2.48 30.42 -11.15
CA TYR A 43 -1.70 31.23 -10.25
C TYR A 43 -0.29 31.37 -10.81
N TYR A 44 -0.01 32.53 -11.39
CA TYR A 44 1.29 32.86 -11.97
C TYR A 44 2.25 33.39 -10.88
N GLY A 45 3.51 32.93 -10.87
CA GLY A 45 4.51 33.44 -9.93
C GLY A 45 5.83 32.67 -9.95
N SER A 46 6.84 33.18 -9.23
CA SER A 46 8.12 32.49 -9.00
C SER A 46 7.94 31.43 -7.93
N GLY A 47 7.43 30.26 -8.30
CA GLY A 47 7.10 29.24 -7.31
C GLY A 47 6.34 28.05 -7.87
N GLY A 48 6.38 26.90 -7.20
CA GLY A 48 5.70 25.68 -7.66
C GLY A 48 6.63 24.56 -8.11
N ASP A 49 7.74 24.35 -7.41
CA ASP A 49 8.56 23.16 -7.62
C ASP A 49 7.92 21.95 -6.91
N LYS A 50 7.37 22.19 -5.71
CA LYS A 50 6.51 21.25 -4.98
C LYS A 50 5.37 22.03 -4.31
N MET A 51 4.29 21.32 -4.05
CA MET A 51 3.05 21.83 -3.47
C MET A 51 2.49 20.76 -2.56
N ASN A 52 1.76 21.17 -1.53
CA ASN A 52 0.91 20.32 -0.70
C ASN A 52 -0.29 21.15 -0.21
N PHE A 53 -1.40 20.48 0.09
CA PHE A 53 -2.59 21.11 0.65
C PHE A 53 -2.87 20.56 2.05
N GLY A 54 -3.43 21.40 2.91
CA GLY A 54 -3.84 21.06 4.26
C GLY A 54 -4.50 22.25 4.93
N ASP A 55 -5.42 22.02 5.87
CA ASP A 55 -5.98 23.09 6.71
C ASP A 55 -4.90 23.48 7.75
N VAL A 56 -4.15 24.55 7.48
CA VAL A 56 -3.02 24.96 8.34
C VAL A 56 -3.42 26.02 9.35
N ASN A 57 -4.63 26.57 9.27
CA ASN A 57 -5.12 27.57 10.21
C ASN A 57 -6.36 27.10 10.99
N SER A 58 -6.72 25.83 10.87
CA SER A 58 -7.87 25.18 11.51
C SER A 58 -9.21 25.87 11.21
N ASP A 59 -9.37 26.44 10.01
CA ASP A 59 -10.60 27.12 9.60
C ASP A 59 -11.56 26.22 8.79
N GLY A 60 -11.15 24.98 8.51
CA GLY A 60 -11.92 23.98 7.78
C GLY A 60 -11.75 24.05 6.27
N ASN A 61 -10.93 24.95 5.73
CA ASN A 61 -10.62 25.04 4.31
C ASN A 61 -9.21 24.55 4.05
N LEU A 62 -9.01 23.86 2.92
CA LEU A 62 -7.66 23.44 2.53
C LEU A 62 -6.86 24.65 2.04
N ASP A 63 -5.76 24.93 2.75
CA ASP A 63 -4.76 25.92 2.40
C ASP A 63 -3.66 25.29 1.54
N LEU A 64 -2.84 26.14 0.92
CA LEU A 64 -1.76 25.72 0.04
C LEU A 64 -0.39 26.08 0.64
N VAL A 65 0.50 25.09 0.71
CA VAL A 65 1.91 25.31 1.03
C VAL A 65 2.76 24.93 -0.18
N LEU A 66 3.53 25.90 -0.66
CA LEU A 66 4.40 25.79 -1.82
C LEU A 66 5.86 25.77 -1.39
N TYR A 67 6.64 24.89 -2.01
CA TYR A 67 8.07 25.11 -2.13
C TYR A 67 8.37 25.93 -3.38
N ASN A 68 9.11 27.02 -3.18
CA ASN A 68 9.50 27.95 -4.21
C ASN A 68 11.03 28.00 -4.30
N TYR A 69 11.55 27.60 -5.44
CA TYR A 69 12.97 27.74 -5.71
C TYR A 69 13.34 29.21 -5.98
N PRO A 70 14.45 29.72 -5.41
CA PRO A 70 15.32 29.04 -4.45
C PRO A 70 14.91 29.28 -2.98
N GLY A 71 14.95 28.21 -2.18
CA GLY A 71 15.16 28.28 -0.72
C GLY A 71 14.05 28.88 0.14
N LYS A 72 12.83 29.00 -0.36
CA LYS A 72 11.70 29.49 0.41
C LYS A 72 10.47 28.60 0.26
N MET A 73 9.59 28.67 1.24
CA MET A 73 8.23 28.18 1.14
C MET A 73 7.26 29.36 1.23
N SER A 74 6.14 29.26 0.51
CA SER A 74 5.03 30.20 0.63
C SER A 74 3.80 29.48 1.15
N VAL A 75 3.10 30.10 2.11
CA VAL A 75 1.82 29.63 2.63
C VAL A 75 0.73 30.57 2.11
N LEU A 76 -0.30 29.99 1.49
CA LEU A 76 -1.42 30.66 0.89
C LEU A 76 -2.69 30.16 1.57
N LEU A 77 -3.33 31.03 2.36
CA LEU A 77 -4.57 30.68 3.06
C LEU A 77 -5.76 30.80 2.11
N ASN A 78 -6.64 29.79 2.10
CA ASN A 78 -7.84 29.75 1.30
C ASN A 78 -8.98 30.49 2.01
N ASP A 79 -9.72 31.33 1.28
CA ASP A 79 -10.86 32.06 1.83
C ASP A 79 -12.17 31.25 1.86
N GLY A 80 -12.08 29.94 1.58
CA GLY A 80 -13.19 29.00 1.52
C GLY A 80 -14.00 29.01 0.22
N ASN A 81 -13.62 29.83 -0.76
CA ASN A 81 -14.23 29.84 -2.09
C ASN A 81 -13.24 29.41 -3.19
N GLY A 82 -12.10 28.80 -2.81
CA GLY A 82 -11.03 28.42 -3.72
C GLY A 82 -10.15 29.60 -4.16
N THR A 83 -10.23 30.74 -3.46
CA THR A 83 -9.35 31.89 -3.69
C THR A 83 -8.34 31.99 -2.55
N PHE A 84 -7.08 32.22 -2.90
CA PHE A 84 -6.02 32.38 -1.91
C PHE A 84 -5.75 33.84 -1.55
N LEU A 85 -5.54 34.09 -0.27
CA LEU A 85 -4.99 35.34 0.26
C LEU A 85 -3.53 35.53 -0.20
N PRO A 86 -2.98 36.76 -0.11
CA PRO A 86 -1.56 37.00 -0.35
C PRO A 86 -0.68 36.05 0.47
N ASP A 87 0.41 35.57 -0.12
CA ASP A 87 1.24 34.56 0.48
C ASP A 87 2.11 35.09 1.63
N THR A 88 2.37 34.22 2.60
CA THR A 88 3.38 34.44 3.64
C THR A 88 4.60 33.57 3.35
N GLU A 89 5.78 34.19 3.28
CA GLU A 89 7.03 33.51 2.93
C GLU A 89 7.84 33.10 4.17
N TYR A 90 8.36 31.87 4.16
CA TYR A 90 9.31 31.35 5.14
C TYR A 90 10.57 30.86 4.44
N PHE A 91 11.73 31.08 5.08
CA PHE A 91 13.03 30.76 4.49
C PHE A 91 13.65 29.55 5.17
N PHE A 92 14.20 28.64 4.36
CA PHE A 92 14.94 27.48 4.86
C PHE A 92 16.27 27.92 5.45
N GLY A 93 16.78 27.15 6.41
CA GLY A 93 18.04 27.45 7.05
C GLY A 93 19.12 26.53 6.55
N CYS A 94 20.05 27.16 5.86
CA CYS A 94 21.32 26.62 5.39
C CYS A 94 22.11 27.79 4.81
N CYS A 95 21.39 28.72 4.15
CA CYS A 95 21.87 30.03 3.75
C CYS A 95 20.71 31.03 3.59
N SER A 96 20.99 32.32 3.79
CA SER A 96 20.06 33.43 3.51
C SER A 96 20.01 33.84 2.03
N ALA A 97 20.86 33.24 1.19
CA ALA A 97 20.91 33.42 -0.25
C ALA A 97 21.69 32.26 -0.86
N GLY A 98 21.04 31.43 -1.68
CA GLY A 98 21.70 30.35 -2.41
C GLY A 98 20.72 29.44 -3.14
N ASP A 99 21.25 28.68 -4.09
CA ASP A 99 20.51 27.66 -4.84
C ASP A 99 20.23 26.47 -3.90
N ILE A 100 19.18 26.61 -3.10
CA ILE A 100 18.66 25.56 -2.23
C ILE A 100 17.70 24.70 -3.03
N ILE A 101 18.02 23.42 -3.13
CA ILE A 101 17.20 22.40 -3.74
C ILE A 101 16.65 21.54 -2.61
N THR A 102 15.32 21.48 -2.50
CA THR A 102 14.67 20.51 -1.62
C THR A 102 14.35 19.25 -2.38
N ALA A 103 14.53 18.13 -1.70
CA ALA A 103 14.32 16.82 -2.26
C ALA A 103 13.23 16.06 -1.47
N GLY A 104 12.96 16.42 -0.21
CA GLY A 104 11.75 16.03 0.55
C GLY A 104 10.98 17.24 1.13
N PHE A 105 9.65 17.23 1.00
CA PHE A 105 8.75 18.30 1.47
C PHE A 105 7.38 17.68 1.81
N GLN A 106 6.98 17.72 3.09
CA GLN A 106 5.72 17.14 3.57
C GLN A 106 5.03 18.08 4.55
N ILE A 107 3.70 18.12 4.52
CA ILE A 107 2.88 18.74 5.55
C ILE A 107 2.36 17.61 6.44
N ILE A 108 2.57 17.69 7.75
CA ILE A 108 2.21 16.66 8.72
C ILE A 108 2.12 17.25 10.12
N ASP A 109 1.18 16.80 10.93
CA ASP A 109 1.16 17.07 12.37
C ASP A 109 2.28 16.24 13.02
N ILE A 110 3.47 16.84 13.19
CA ILE A 110 4.65 16.06 13.59
C ILE A 110 4.65 15.82 15.09
N ASP A 111 4.11 16.76 15.86
CA ASP A 111 4.15 16.76 17.31
C ASP A 111 2.82 16.41 18.00
N ASN A 112 1.81 16.07 17.21
CA ASN A 112 0.50 15.61 17.65
C ASN A 112 -0.23 16.67 18.49
N ASP A 113 -0.04 17.95 18.15
CA ASP A 113 -0.78 19.07 18.74
C ASP A 113 -2.08 19.41 17.99
N GLY A 114 -2.30 18.76 16.84
CA GLY A 114 -3.47 18.90 15.99
C GLY A 114 -3.28 19.91 14.86
N ASP A 115 -2.15 20.61 14.81
CA ASP A 115 -1.83 21.59 13.78
C ASP A 115 -0.86 20.99 12.75
N LEU A 116 -1.14 21.25 11.47
CA LEU A 116 -0.28 20.74 10.40
C LEU A 116 1.04 21.52 10.33
N ASP A 117 2.16 20.85 10.57
CA ASP A 117 3.52 21.37 10.41
C ASP A 117 4.10 21.10 9.03
N VAL A 118 5.28 21.66 8.74
CA VAL A 118 6.00 21.37 7.49
C VAL A 118 7.41 20.86 7.77
N ALA A 119 7.70 19.63 7.33
CA ALA A 119 9.03 19.05 7.33
C ALA A 119 9.66 19.20 5.93
N VAL A 120 10.90 19.68 5.88
CA VAL A 120 11.64 19.91 4.63
C VAL A 120 13.06 19.41 4.80
N GLU A 121 13.56 18.67 3.82
CA GLU A 121 14.98 18.38 3.72
C GLU A 121 15.54 18.84 2.38
N GLY A 122 16.83 19.14 2.38
CA GLY A 122 17.50 19.46 1.14
C GLY A 122 18.97 19.72 1.32
N TYR A 123 19.53 20.28 0.26
CA TYR A 123 20.90 20.72 0.24
C TYR A 123 21.02 22.04 -0.52
N ALA A 124 21.99 22.81 -0.12
CA ALA A 124 22.31 24.09 -0.71
C ALA A 124 23.62 23.96 -1.48
N LEU A 125 23.61 24.32 -2.77
CA LEU A 125 24.78 24.16 -3.64
C LEU A 125 25.78 25.30 -3.43
N LEU A 126 25.44 26.52 -3.84
CA LEU A 126 26.31 27.69 -3.73
C LEU A 126 25.62 28.78 -2.91
N PRO A 127 26.36 29.52 -2.05
CA PRO A 127 27.78 29.41 -1.73
C PRO A 127 28.10 28.47 -0.53
N CYS A 128 27.08 27.88 0.08
CA CYS A 128 27.14 27.33 1.45
C CYS A 128 27.41 25.82 1.53
N PHE A 129 27.14 25.03 0.48
CA PHE A 129 27.44 23.59 0.42
C PHE A 129 27.03 22.81 1.68
N CYS A 130 25.80 22.99 2.14
CA CYS A 130 25.29 22.39 3.36
C CYS A 130 24.03 21.58 3.08
N ASN A 131 23.81 20.55 3.88
CA ASN A 131 22.52 19.88 3.96
C ASN A 131 21.71 20.49 5.11
N PHE A 132 20.39 20.37 5.03
CA PHE A 132 19.51 20.78 6.11
C PHE A 132 18.30 19.84 6.19
N THR A 133 17.77 19.72 7.39
CA THR A 133 16.47 19.11 7.68
C THR A 133 15.76 20.09 8.62
N ASP A 134 14.74 20.75 8.11
CA ASP A 134 14.01 21.83 8.78
C ASP A 134 12.61 21.37 9.13
N LEU A 135 12.17 21.76 10.32
CA LEU A 135 10.79 21.68 10.75
C LEU A 135 10.25 23.10 10.91
N PHE A 136 9.15 23.39 10.24
CA PHE A 136 8.36 24.58 10.39
C PHE A 136 7.16 24.21 11.26
N LYS A 137 7.24 24.55 12.56
CA LYS A 137 6.17 24.30 13.52
C LYS A 137 5.06 25.33 13.36
N ASN A 138 3.83 24.89 13.17
CA ASN A 138 2.67 25.74 13.08
C ASN A 138 2.20 26.18 14.48
N ASP A 139 1.56 27.34 14.57
CA ASP A 139 0.93 27.83 15.80
C ASP A 139 -0.60 27.67 15.81
N GLY A 140 -1.11 26.87 14.87
CA GLY A 140 -2.53 26.62 14.61
C GLY A 140 -3.26 27.76 13.91
N SER A 141 -2.58 28.87 13.61
CA SER A 141 -3.13 29.99 12.84
C SER A 141 -2.45 30.17 11.49
N GLY A 142 -1.71 29.15 11.04
CA GLY A 142 -0.91 29.19 9.82
C GLY A 142 0.39 29.98 9.95
N ASN A 143 0.85 30.32 11.16
CA ASN A 143 2.16 30.96 11.35
C ASN A 143 3.22 29.94 11.73
N PHE A 144 4.25 29.84 10.89
CA PHE A 144 5.29 28.84 11.07
C PHE A 144 6.55 29.38 11.75
N THR A 145 7.07 28.61 12.71
CA THR A 145 8.36 28.85 13.36
C THR A 145 9.37 27.78 12.95
N ARG A 146 10.46 28.21 12.30
CA ARG A 146 11.52 27.30 11.86
C ARG A 146 12.35 26.79 13.03
N THR A 147 12.55 25.47 13.06
CA THR A 147 13.50 24.73 13.89
C THR A 147 14.32 23.79 13.00
N GLU A 148 15.60 23.59 13.32
CA GLU A 148 16.43 22.60 12.63
C GLU A 148 16.30 21.24 13.34
N ILE A 149 16.03 20.17 12.59
CA ILE A 149 16.06 18.80 13.10
C ILE A 149 17.52 18.34 13.17
N THR A 150 17.94 17.92 14.36
CA THR A 150 19.30 17.44 14.60
C THR A 150 19.33 15.96 15.01
N PRO A 151 20.35 15.19 14.59
CA PRO A 151 21.48 15.58 13.74
C PRO A 151 21.10 15.69 12.26
N VAL A 152 21.65 16.69 11.57
CA VAL A 152 21.47 16.85 10.12
C VAL A 152 22.27 15.79 9.37
N ASN A 153 21.59 14.86 8.70
CA ASN A 153 22.26 13.89 7.80
C ASN A 153 22.18 14.32 6.34
N GLY A 154 21.10 14.96 5.93
CA GLY A 154 20.92 15.46 4.58
C GLY A 154 20.70 14.36 3.56
N SER A 155 19.44 14.19 3.19
CA SER A 155 19.06 13.24 2.16
C SER A 155 18.21 13.83 1.06
N PHE A 156 17.84 12.96 0.13
CA PHE A 156 17.10 13.33 -1.07
C PHE A 156 15.60 13.07 -0.93
N PHE A 157 15.19 12.12 -0.11
CA PHE A 157 13.79 11.79 0.11
C PHE A 157 13.62 11.28 1.53
N PHE A 158 12.53 11.70 2.16
CA PHE A 158 12.06 11.10 3.40
C PHE A 158 10.60 10.68 3.27
N SER A 159 10.21 9.78 4.14
CA SER A 159 8.82 9.44 4.42
C SER A 159 8.57 9.58 5.91
N SER A 160 7.32 9.72 6.29
CA SER A 160 6.91 9.97 7.67
C SER A 160 5.78 9.03 8.08
N GLY A 161 5.74 8.68 9.36
CA GLY A 161 4.74 7.79 9.95
C GLY A 161 5.10 7.45 11.39
N ASP A 162 4.17 6.91 12.15
CA ASP A 162 4.46 6.35 13.48
C ASP A 162 5.16 4.99 13.31
N LEU A 163 6.49 4.97 13.45
CA LEU A 163 7.31 3.79 13.15
C LEU A 163 7.59 2.94 14.40
N ASN A 164 7.25 3.42 15.60
CA ASN A 164 7.49 2.73 16.86
C ASN A 164 6.22 2.59 17.74
N ASN A 165 5.05 2.93 17.19
CA ASN A 165 3.74 2.91 17.84
C ASN A 165 3.66 3.81 19.09
N ASP A 166 4.39 4.92 19.11
CA ASP A 166 4.36 5.89 20.21
C ASP A 166 3.37 7.05 19.99
N ARG A 167 2.71 7.07 18.82
CA ARG A 167 1.74 8.08 18.35
C ARG A 167 2.33 9.44 18.02
N TYR A 168 3.65 9.55 17.93
CA TYR A 168 4.30 10.68 17.32
C TYR A 168 4.82 10.28 15.95
N ILE A 169 4.85 11.25 15.05
CA ILE A 169 5.34 11.01 13.70
C ILE A 169 6.86 10.94 13.74
N ASP A 170 7.39 9.84 13.23
CA ASP A 170 8.79 9.61 12.98
C ASP A 170 9.12 9.90 11.50
N LEU A 171 10.41 10.05 11.20
CA LEU A 171 10.90 10.27 9.84
C LEU A 171 11.87 9.17 9.43
N VAL A 172 11.82 8.75 8.17
CA VAL A 172 12.81 7.85 7.58
C VAL A 172 13.34 8.44 6.28
N GLU A 173 14.66 8.59 6.22
CA GLU A 173 15.38 9.14 5.07
C GLU A 173 15.97 8.03 4.19
N ASN A 174 16.08 8.29 2.89
CA ASN A 174 16.87 7.45 1.99
C ASN A 174 18.33 7.41 2.47
N LYS A 175 19.01 6.26 2.37
CA LYS A 175 20.26 5.87 3.07
C LYS A 175 20.09 5.24 4.46
N GLY A 176 18.86 5.09 4.93
CA GLY A 176 18.58 4.23 6.08
C GLY A 176 18.65 4.87 7.43
N VAL A 177 18.57 6.20 7.48
CA VAL A 177 18.50 6.94 8.73
C VAL A 177 17.03 7.01 9.12
N ILE A 178 16.74 6.66 10.37
CA ILE A 178 15.41 6.81 10.95
C ILE A 178 15.54 7.76 12.15
N TYR A 179 14.72 8.80 12.15
CA TYR A 179 14.52 9.73 13.24
C TYR A 179 13.28 9.25 14.01
N LEU A 180 13.52 8.57 15.12
CA LEU A 180 12.48 8.00 15.98
C LEU A 180 12.26 8.83 17.25
N ASN A 181 11.16 8.56 17.94
CA ASN A 181 10.84 9.08 19.26
C ASN A 181 10.78 10.62 19.25
N ASN A 182 10.02 11.19 18.32
CA ASN A 182 9.71 12.60 18.39
C ASN A 182 8.97 12.89 19.70
N ASN A 183 9.57 13.67 20.58
CA ASN A 183 8.95 14.03 21.86
C ASN A 183 7.95 15.20 21.75
N GLY A 184 7.42 15.44 20.55
CA GLY A 184 6.60 16.60 20.22
C GLY A 184 7.36 17.93 20.10
N SER A 185 8.69 17.95 20.26
CA SER A 185 9.47 19.19 20.10
C SER A 185 10.29 19.23 18.81
N GLY A 186 10.18 18.22 17.94
CA GLY A 186 11.08 18.04 16.80
C GLY A 186 12.47 17.55 17.21
N THR A 187 12.60 17.00 18.43
CA THR A 187 13.81 16.34 18.89
C THR A 187 13.67 14.85 18.68
N PHE A 188 14.58 14.26 17.91
CA PHE A 188 14.54 12.86 17.54
C PHE A 188 15.75 12.11 18.09
N SER A 189 15.53 10.84 18.42
CA SER A 189 16.60 9.84 18.49
C SER A 189 16.89 9.31 17.09
N VAL A 190 18.14 8.96 16.80
CA VAL A 190 18.51 8.43 15.48
C VAL A 190 18.91 6.97 15.57
N THR A 191 18.30 6.15 14.72
CA THR A 191 18.69 4.77 14.47
C THR A 191 18.90 4.55 12.97
N THR A 192 19.33 3.35 12.59
CA THR A 192 19.50 2.98 11.20
C THR A 192 18.96 1.59 10.88
N TYR A 193 18.62 1.38 9.62
CA TYR A 193 18.33 0.06 9.06
C TYR A 193 19.29 -0.25 7.90
N PRO A 194 19.43 -1.51 7.45
CA PRO A 194 20.37 -1.89 6.39
C PRO A 194 19.85 -1.47 5.00
N ALA A 195 19.72 -0.17 4.82
CA ALA A 195 19.14 0.49 3.66
C ALA A 195 20.14 0.66 2.52
N TYR A 196 19.60 1.10 1.39
CA TYR A 196 20.34 1.47 0.21
C TYR A 196 20.02 2.92 -0.17
N TRP A 197 20.45 3.30 -1.37
CA TRP A 197 20.08 4.58 -1.94
C TRP A 197 18.88 4.35 -2.87
N GLY A 198 17.67 4.47 -2.30
CA GLY A 198 16.41 4.24 -2.99
C GLY A 198 15.30 5.22 -2.60
N ASN A 199 14.18 5.14 -3.31
CA ASN A 199 12.93 5.80 -2.90
C ASN A 199 12.24 4.94 -1.85
N ILE A 200 11.62 5.58 -0.87
CA ILE A 200 10.96 4.92 0.26
C ILE A 200 9.45 5.12 0.15
N ASN A 201 8.70 4.06 0.46
CA ASN A 201 7.28 4.13 0.71
C ASN A 201 6.97 3.36 2.00
N LEU A 202 5.99 3.85 2.75
CA LEU A 202 5.58 3.32 4.04
C LEU A 202 4.15 2.81 3.98
N ALA A 203 3.94 1.60 4.48
CA ALA A 203 2.62 1.02 4.72
C ALA A 203 2.77 -0.24 5.58
N ASP A 204 1.66 -0.74 6.12
CA ASP A 204 1.62 -2.09 6.69
C ASP A 204 1.46 -3.11 5.56
N PHE A 205 2.59 -3.57 5.00
CA PHE A 205 2.58 -4.52 3.88
C PHE A 205 2.31 -5.96 4.32
N ASN A 206 2.27 -6.23 5.63
CA ASN A 206 2.12 -7.59 6.14
C ASN A 206 0.90 -7.80 7.06
N GLY A 207 0.12 -6.74 7.27
CA GLY A 207 -1.14 -6.76 8.02
C GLY A 207 -0.95 -6.94 9.53
N ASP A 208 0.23 -6.65 10.09
CA ASP A 208 0.50 -6.83 11.52
C ASP A 208 0.30 -5.57 12.37
N GLY A 209 -0.15 -4.48 11.74
CA GLY A 209 -0.43 -3.20 12.37
C GLY A 209 0.80 -2.33 12.59
N SER A 210 1.99 -2.75 12.13
CA SER A 210 3.20 -1.92 12.17
C SER A 210 3.53 -1.39 10.78
N ILE A 211 3.92 -0.12 10.69
CA ILE A 211 4.35 0.46 9.42
C ILE A 211 5.69 -0.17 8.99
N ASP A 212 5.70 -0.78 7.82
CA ASP A 212 6.87 -1.37 7.15
C ASP A 212 7.49 -0.40 6.13
N ILE A 213 8.69 -0.73 5.66
CA ILE A 213 9.41 0.03 4.61
C ILE A 213 9.46 -0.76 3.31
N ALA A 214 8.96 -0.16 2.23
CA ALA A 214 9.28 -0.54 0.87
C ALA A 214 10.38 0.39 0.32
N GLU A 215 11.49 -0.18 -0.13
CA GLU A 215 12.61 0.56 -0.70
C GLU A 215 12.86 0.16 -2.15
N LYS A 216 12.69 1.11 -3.08
CA LYS A 216 12.99 0.95 -4.50
C LYS A 216 14.41 1.42 -4.79
N ILE A 217 15.31 0.47 -5.04
CA ILE A 217 16.75 0.67 -5.15
C ILE A 217 17.17 0.68 -6.62
N LYS A 218 17.47 1.87 -7.12
CA LYS A 218 17.89 2.10 -8.51
C LYS A 218 19.15 1.32 -8.90
N SER A 219 20.22 1.43 -8.11
CA SER A 219 21.54 0.90 -8.49
C SER A 219 21.60 -0.63 -8.61
N LEU A 220 20.59 -1.32 -8.08
CA LEU A 220 20.50 -2.78 -8.06
C LEU A 220 19.26 -3.32 -8.81
N ASP A 221 18.41 -2.45 -9.36
CA ASP A 221 17.10 -2.82 -9.91
C ASP A 221 16.25 -3.67 -8.93
N LEU A 222 16.31 -3.37 -7.64
CA LEU A 222 15.59 -4.12 -6.60
C LEU A 222 14.46 -3.30 -5.98
N LEU A 223 13.38 -3.99 -5.64
CA LEU A 223 12.42 -3.55 -4.63
C LEU A 223 12.67 -4.42 -3.39
N LYS A 224 12.93 -3.80 -2.24
CA LYS A 224 13.09 -4.51 -0.97
C LYS A 224 11.98 -4.12 -0.01
N LEU A 225 11.48 -5.11 0.73
CA LEU A 225 10.54 -4.90 1.83
C LEU A 225 11.27 -5.18 3.14
N PHE A 226 11.23 -4.22 4.05
CA PHE A 226 11.73 -4.35 5.41
C PHE A 226 10.56 -4.33 6.37
N LYS A 227 10.44 -5.42 7.13
CA LYS A 227 9.42 -5.58 8.16
C LYS A 227 9.82 -4.87 9.44
N ASN A 228 8.91 -4.10 10.01
CA ASN A 228 9.04 -3.50 11.32
C ASN A 228 8.59 -4.49 12.41
N ASP A 229 9.27 -4.49 13.56
CA ASP A 229 8.82 -5.25 14.73
C ASP A 229 7.85 -4.47 15.63
N GLY A 230 7.46 -3.27 15.20
CA GLY A 230 6.59 -2.34 15.92
C GLY A 230 7.32 -1.42 16.88
N THR A 231 8.66 -1.48 16.95
CA THR A 231 9.50 -0.62 17.80
C THR A 231 10.45 0.27 17.00
N GLY A 232 10.31 0.31 15.67
CA GLY A 232 11.19 1.01 14.76
C GLY A 232 12.45 0.23 14.39
N VAL A 233 12.47 -1.08 14.66
CA VAL A 233 13.56 -1.99 14.24
C VAL A 233 13.12 -2.74 12.98
N PHE A 234 13.85 -2.49 11.89
CA PHE A 234 13.52 -3.02 10.58
C PHE A 234 14.43 -4.17 10.16
N THR A 235 13.83 -5.25 9.66
CA THR A 235 14.55 -6.43 9.14
C THR A 235 14.13 -6.72 7.70
N LEU A 236 15.08 -7.14 6.85
CA LEU A 236 14.77 -7.48 5.46
C LEU A 236 13.80 -8.67 5.42
N HIS A 237 12.60 -8.44 4.88
CA HIS A 237 11.56 -9.45 4.72
C HIS A 237 11.60 -10.07 3.32
N SER A 238 11.63 -9.24 2.28
CA SER A 238 11.58 -9.71 0.89
C SER A 238 12.40 -8.83 -0.05
N SER A 239 12.76 -9.38 -1.20
CA SER A 239 13.46 -8.66 -2.27
C SER A 239 12.99 -9.17 -3.62
N LEU A 240 12.56 -8.25 -4.48
CA LEU A 240 12.10 -8.52 -5.84
C LEU A 240 13.00 -7.83 -6.85
N SER A 241 13.42 -8.55 -7.90
CA SER A 241 14.07 -7.92 -9.05
C SER A 241 13.03 -7.25 -9.93
N THR A 242 13.31 -6.00 -10.29
CA THR A 242 12.40 -5.17 -11.08
C THR A 242 12.84 -5.07 -12.54
N SER A 243 14.06 -5.49 -12.90
CA SER A 243 14.53 -5.76 -14.28
C SER A 243 14.31 -4.65 -15.32
N TYR A 244 14.23 -3.38 -14.93
CA TYR A 244 13.95 -2.29 -15.89
C TYR A 244 15.18 -1.46 -16.29
N GLY A 245 16.33 -1.58 -15.62
CA GLY A 245 17.55 -0.87 -16.01
C GLY A 245 17.36 0.64 -16.13
N ASP A 246 16.48 1.19 -15.28
CA ASP A 246 15.91 2.53 -15.38
C ASP A 246 16.74 3.47 -14.49
N TYR A 247 17.26 4.55 -15.07
CA TYR A 247 18.30 5.39 -14.48
C TYR A 247 17.77 6.71 -13.89
N SER A 248 16.46 6.90 -13.69
CA SER A 248 15.94 8.13 -13.08
C SER A 248 15.91 8.08 -11.54
N PHE A 249 16.06 9.23 -10.88
CA PHE A 249 15.86 9.38 -9.42
C PHE A 249 14.42 9.83 -9.06
N ASP A 250 13.63 10.23 -10.06
CA ASP A 250 12.33 10.89 -9.90
C ASP A 250 11.15 9.91 -10.01
N TYR A 251 11.18 8.79 -9.28
CA TYR A 251 10.06 7.87 -9.31
C TYR A 251 8.97 8.32 -8.35
N ALA A 252 7.78 8.62 -8.86
CA ALA A 252 6.57 8.49 -8.07
C ALA A 252 6.46 7.03 -7.59
N PHE A 253 6.33 6.85 -6.28
CA PHE A 253 6.25 5.56 -5.61
C PHE A 253 5.12 5.61 -4.59
N ALA A 254 4.10 4.79 -4.83
CA ALA A 254 2.84 4.82 -4.08
C ALA A 254 2.47 3.43 -3.60
N SER A 255 1.68 3.38 -2.54
CA SER A 255 1.07 2.18 -1.99
C SER A 255 -0.44 2.34 -1.94
N GLY A 256 -1.14 1.21 -1.98
CA GLY A 256 -2.59 1.14 -1.91
C GLY A 256 -3.05 -0.24 -2.33
N ASP A 257 -4.27 -0.62 -1.95
CA ASP A 257 -4.90 -1.85 -2.42
C ASP A 257 -5.43 -1.61 -3.86
N PHE A 258 -4.68 -2.06 -4.86
CA PHE A 258 -4.97 -1.76 -6.27
C PHE A 258 -5.83 -2.82 -6.96
N ASP A 259 -5.91 -4.03 -6.40
CA ASP A 259 -6.78 -5.10 -6.90
C ASP A 259 -7.96 -5.45 -5.98
N ALA A 260 -8.12 -4.71 -4.88
CA ALA A 260 -9.20 -4.82 -3.90
C ALA A 260 -9.20 -6.15 -3.13
N ASP A 261 -8.03 -6.73 -2.87
CA ASP A 261 -7.87 -7.97 -2.12
C ASP A 261 -7.64 -7.76 -0.62
N GLY A 262 -7.47 -6.51 -0.19
CA GLY A 262 -7.25 -6.09 1.19
C GLY A 262 -5.79 -6.06 1.64
N ASP A 263 -4.86 -6.52 0.81
CA ASP A 263 -3.42 -6.34 1.01
C ASP A 263 -2.96 -5.01 0.39
N ILE A 264 -1.98 -4.35 1.01
CA ILE A 264 -1.41 -3.13 0.43
C ILE A 264 -0.41 -3.48 -0.68
N ASP A 265 -0.69 -3.04 -1.90
CA ASP A 265 0.18 -3.16 -3.07
C ASP A 265 1.14 -1.97 -3.22
N LEU A 266 2.01 -2.05 -4.25
CA LEU A 266 2.94 -0.99 -4.61
C LEU A 266 2.87 -0.62 -6.09
N ALA A 267 2.93 0.67 -6.39
CA ALA A 267 3.04 1.23 -7.73
C ALA A 267 4.30 2.08 -7.86
N ALA A 268 5.09 1.82 -8.90
CA ALA A 268 6.28 2.62 -9.22
C ALA A 268 6.20 3.13 -10.66
N SER A 269 6.34 4.44 -10.84
CA SER A 269 6.64 5.01 -12.16
C SER A 269 8.04 4.58 -12.62
N ASN A 270 8.21 4.44 -13.94
CA ASN A 270 9.47 4.04 -14.57
C ASN A 270 9.69 5.01 -15.74
N ILE A 271 10.50 6.05 -15.52
CA ILE A 271 10.60 7.21 -16.42
C ILE A 271 11.23 6.81 -17.76
N ASP A 272 12.33 6.05 -17.75
CA ASP A 272 13.01 5.70 -18.99
C ASP A 272 12.15 4.77 -19.86
N SER A 273 11.44 3.84 -19.21
CA SER A 273 10.52 2.93 -19.92
C SER A 273 9.14 3.54 -20.20
N ARG A 274 8.81 4.70 -19.61
CA ARG A 274 7.50 5.38 -19.67
C ARG A 274 6.33 4.48 -19.26
N LYS A 275 6.53 3.67 -18.24
CA LYS A 275 5.54 2.71 -17.72
C LYS A 275 5.33 2.89 -16.23
N ILE A 276 4.16 2.46 -15.75
CA ILE A 276 3.92 2.23 -14.33
C ILE A 276 3.99 0.71 -14.11
N SER A 277 4.75 0.31 -13.10
CA SER A 277 4.79 -1.08 -12.63
C SER A 277 3.95 -1.19 -11.38
N ILE A 278 3.05 -2.17 -11.35
CA ILE A 278 2.27 -2.55 -10.17
C ILE A 278 2.84 -3.85 -9.63
N PHE A 279 3.10 -3.88 -8.33
CA PHE A 279 3.59 -5.02 -7.58
C PHE A 279 2.48 -5.44 -6.62
N LEU A 280 1.80 -6.53 -6.96
CA LEU A 280 0.70 -7.05 -6.15
C LEU A 280 1.24 -7.79 -4.95
N ASN A 281 0.82 -7.39 -3.76
CA ASN A 281 1.17 -8.02 -2.51
C ASN A 281 0.19 -9.16 -2.24
N ASN A 282 0.62 -10.38 -2.47
CA ASN A 282 -0.24 -11.54 -2.28
C ASN A 282 0.12 -12.21 -0.95
N SER A 283 -0.58 -11.87 0.14
CA SER A 283 -0.47 -12.56 1.42
C SER A 283 -1.17 -13.93 1.37
N CYS A 284 -0.71 -14.82 0.48
CA CYS A 284 -1.24 -16.17 0.37
C CYS A 284 -0.77 -17.03 1.56
N VAL A 285 -1.54 -17.04 2.66
CA VAL A 285 -1.49 -18.15 3.61
C VAL A 285 -2.29 -19.30 3.00
N PRO A 286 -1.70 -20.49 2.73
CA PRO A 286 -2.50 -21.63 2.30
C PRO A 286 -3.52 -22.00 3.41
N PRO A 287 -4.81 -22.14 3.10
CA PRO A 287 -5.83 -22.34 4.13
C PRO A 287 -5.72 -23.72 4.80
N LEU A 288 -5.85 -23.73 6.13
CA LEU A 288 -6.05 -24.95 6.92
C LEU A 288 -7.51 -25.43 6.74
N CYS A 289 -7.72 -26.50 5.97
CA CYS A 289 -9.05 -27.11 5.84
C CYS A 289 -9.48 -27.85 7.13
N SER A 290 -10.76 -27.74 7.49
CA SER A 290 -11.40 -28.53 8.55
C SER A 290 -12.57 -29.34 7.98
N ILE A 291 -12.70 -30.59 8.41
CA ILE A 291 -13.76 -31.51 7.95
C ILE A 291 -14.79 -31.66 9.06
N PHE A 292 -16.07 -31.46 8.73
CA PHE A 292 -17.20 -31.64 9.64
C PHE A 292 -18.18 -32.67 9.05
N GLY A 293 -18.48 -33.71 9.84
CA GLY A 293 -19.46 -34.75 9.47
C GLY A 293 -19.10 -36.11 10.08
N PRO A 294 -19.95 -37.13 9.87
CA PRO A 294 -19.67 -38.48 10.36
C PRO A 294 -18.52 -39.12 9.56
N ASP A 295 -17.63 -39.85 10.25
CA ASP A 295 -16.51 -40.58 9.62
C ASP A 295 -16.95 -41.61 8.56
N ASN A 296 -18.24 -42.01 8.61
CA ASN A 296 -18.87 -42.91 7.66
C ASN A 296 -20.27 -42.41 7.30
N ILE A 297 -20.61 -42.40 6.01
CA ILE A 297 -21.98 -42.12 5.52
C ILE A 297 -22.66 -43.46 5.18
N PRO A 298 -23.71 -43.88 5.93
CA PRO A 298 -24.43 -45.12 5.66
C PRO A 298 -25.24 -45.07 4.35
N ILE A 299 -25.44 -46.25 3.75
CA ILE A 299 -26.25 -46.40 2.53
C ILE A 299 -27.68 -45.87 2.75
N GLY A 300 -28.12 -44.95 1.90
CA GLY A 300 -29.46 -44.37 1.93
C GLY A 300 -29.69 -43.30 2.99
N SER A 301 -28.62 -42.80 3.64
CA SER A 301 -28.74 -41.66 4.55
C SER A 301 -28.83 -40.33 3.80
N THR A 302 -29.45 -39.33 4.43
CA THR A 302 -29.43 -37.93 3.99
C THR A 302 -28.25 -37.17 4.57
N ASP A 303 -27.24 -37.87 5.10
CA ASP A 303 -26.11 -37.22 5.76
C ASP A 303 -25.21 -36.56 4.72
N VAL A 304 -24.77 -35.35 5.07
CA VAL A 304 -23.92 -34.50 4.23
C VAL A 304 -22.59 -34.32 4.92
N LEU A 305 -21.49 -34.49 4.18
CA LEU A 305 -20.18 -34.10 4.64
C LEU A 305 -19.91 -32.65 4.24
N TYR A 306 -19.41 -31.86 5.19
CA TYR A 306 -18.93 -30.50 4.96
C TYR A 306 -17.40 -30.48 5.04
N VAL A 307 -16.73 -30.09 3.94
CA VAL A 307 -15.31 -29.72 3.99
C VAL A 307 -15.25 -28.20 3.97
N SER A 308 -14.97 -27.58 5.12
CA SER A 308 -14.87 -26.13 5.23
C SER A 308 -13.44 -25.65 5.06
N SER A 309 -13.27 -24.64 4.20
CA SER A 309 -12.11 -23.75 4.22
C SER A 309 -12.30 -22.70 5.33
N VAL A 310 -11.21 -22.23 5.92
CA VAL A 310 -11.23 -21.09 6.86
C VAL A 310 -11.74 -19.79 6.22
N ASP A 311 -11.75 -19.73 4.89
CA ASP A 311 -12.27 -18.60 4.12
C ASP A 311 -13.82 -18.55 4.12
N GLY A 312 -14.49 -19.53 4.74
CA GLY A 312 -15.95 -19.57 4.86
C GLY A 312 -16.67 -20.30 3.73
N GLY A 313 -15.95 -20.81 2.73
CA GLY A 313 -16.46 -21.74 1.73
C GLY A 313 -16.55 -23.18 2.25
N PHE A 314 -17.59 -23.91 1.87
CA PHE A 314 -17.73 -25.33 2.19
C PHE A 314 -18.07 -26.16 0.96
N TRP A 315 -17.55 -27.39 0.93
CA TRP A 315 -17.98 -28.42 -0.01
C TRP A 315 -19.01 -29.31 0.67
N GLU A 316 -20.18 -29.45 0.04
CA GLU A 316 -21.19 -30.43 0.42
C GLU A 316 -21.02 -31.69 -0.44
N ILE A 317 -20.82 -32.83 0.23
CA ILE A 317 -20.74 -34.15 -0.39
C ILE A 317 -21.93 -34.97 0.08
N SER A 318 -22.76 -35.39 -0.86
CA SER A 318 -23.88 -36.32 -0.63
C SER A 318 -23.68 -37.58 -1.46
N ASN A 319 -23.90 -38.75 -0.85
CA ASN A 319 -23.89 -40.03 -1.53
C ASN A 319 -25.34 -40.48 -1.74
N PHE A 320 -25.75 -40.66 -3.00
CA PHE A 320 -27.13 -41.04 -3.28
C PHE A 320 -27.36 -42.53 -3.44
N GLU A 321 -26.37 -43.36 -3.80
CA GLU A 321 -26.59 -44.82 -3.91
C GLU A 321 -25.35 -45.70 -3.63
N ASN A 322 -25.62 -46.72 -2.81
CA ASN A 322 -24.98 -48.05 -2.70
C ASN A 322 -23.58 -48.30 -2.12
N THR A 323 -22.84 -47.33 -1.55
CA THR A 323 -21.59 -47.67 -0.83
C THR A 323 -21.31 -46.84 0.43
N LEU A 324 -20.56 -47.43 1.36
CA LEU A 324 -19.99 -46.74 2.52
C LEU A 324 -18.85 -45.83 2.04
N ALA A 325 -18.95 -44.53 2.33
CA ALA A 325 -17.84 -43.61 2.13
C ALA A 325 -17.07 -43.45 3.45
N SER A 326 -15.75 -43.66 3.42
CA SER A 326 -14.85 -43.44 4.57
C SER A 326 -13.69 -42.53 4.16
N ILE A 327 -13.28 -41.61 5.03
CA ILE A 327 -12.17 -40.69 4.80
C ILE A 327 -10.95 -41.14 5.61
N SER A 328 -9.77 -41.16 5.00
CA SER A 328 -8.52 -41.28 5.74
C SER A 328 -7.83 -39.92 5.81
N SER A 329 -7.70 -39.36 7.02
CA SER A 329 -6.90 -38.16 7.26
C SER A 329 -5.42 -38.53 7.13
N GLY A 330 -4.89 -38.46 5.91
CA GLY A 330 -3.52 -38.83 5.58
C GLY A 330 -2.73 -37.64 5.03
N GLN A 331 -2.09 -36.90 5.94
CA GLN A 331 -0.84 -36.13 5.74
C GLN A 331 -0.63 -35.58 4.32
N ASN A 332 -1.35 -34.52 3.97
CA ASN A 332 -0.94 -33.33 3.20
C ASN A 332 -2.20 -32.49 2.94
N SER A 333 -2.07 -31.17 3.08
CA SER A 333 -3.16 -30.16 3.11
C SER A 333 -4.04 -30.09 1.85
N ASP A 334 -3.71 -30.86 0.81
CA ASP A 334 -4.18 -30.57 -0.55
C ASP A 334 -5.07 -31.69 -1.15
N SER A 335 -5.52 -32.65 -0.33
CA SER A 335 -6.33 -33.77 -0.84
C SER A 335 -7.31 -34.36 0.17
N VAL A 336 -8.50 -34.74 -0.33
CA VAL A 336 -9.45 -35.62 0.37
C VAL A 336 -9.61 -36.90 -0.41
N ARG A 337 -9.43 -38.03 0.28
CA ARG A 337 -9.68 -39.37 -0.29
C ARG A 337 -11.08 -39.84 0.07
N ILE A 338 -11.83 -40.21 -0.96
CA ILE A 338 -13.17 -40.80 -0.83
C ILE A 338 -13.06 -42.23 -1.34
N ASN A 339 -13.22 -43.21 -0.46
CA ASN A 339 -13.35 -44.61 -0.87
C ASN A 339 -14.81 -44.88 -1.24
N SER A 340 -15.05 -45.35 -2.46
CA SER A 340 -16.41 -45.62 -2.97
C SER A 340 -16.80 -47.10 -2.87
N GLY A 341 -16.01 -47.93 -2.17
CA GLY A 341 -16.21 -49.37 -2.09
C GLY A 341 -16.14 -50.09 -3.44
N ASN A 342 -16.55 -51.37 -3.47
CA ASN A 342 -16.40 -52.24 -4.64
C ASN A 342 -17.46 -52.04 -5.75
N ASN A 343 -18.50 -51.22 -5.50
CA ASN A 343 -19.70 -51.15 -6.35
C ASN A 343 -19.83 -49.83 -7.13
N GLY A 344 -18.87 -48.92 -7.01
CA GLY A 344 -19.01 -47.57 -7.56
C GLY A 344 -20.00 -46.70 -6.78
N GLY A 345 -20.12 -45.43 -7.15
CA GLY A 345 -20.97 -44.45 -6.46
C GLY A 345 -21.18 -43.16 -7.25
N HIS A 346 -22.31 -42.49 -7.00
CA HIS A 346 -22.62 -41.18 -7.56
C HIS A 346 -22.54 -40.12 -6.46
N PHE A 347 -21.66 -39.15 -6.66
CA PHE A 347 -21.40 -38.06 -5.74
C PHE A 347 -21.80 -36.75 -6.38
N VAL A 348 -22.46 -35.88 -5.63
CA VAL A 348 -22.67 -34.49 -6.06
C VAL A 348 -21.82 -33.59 -5.19
N LEU A 349 -20.95 -32.83 -5.84
CA LEU A 349 -20.11 -31.82 -5.23
C LEU A 349 -20.75 -30.46 -5.45
N TYR A 350 -21.06 -29.79 -4.34
CA TYR A 350 -21.47 -28.39 -4.33
C TYR A 350 -20.39 -27.58 -3.63
N TYR A 351 -19.85 -26.57 -4.32
CA TYR A 351 -19.08 -25.54 -3.65
C TYR A 351 -19.98 -24.35 -3.42
N ASN A 352 -20.13 -23.96 -2.16
CA ASN A 352 -20.87 -22.78 -1.80
C ASN A 352 -20.04 -21.95 -0.82
N GLY A 353 -19.62 -20.78 -1.30
CA GLY A 353 -18.99 -19.77 -0.47
C GLY A 353 -17.91 -18.99 -1.20
N PRO A 354 -17.28 -18.03 -0.50
CA PRO A 354 -16.25 -17.19 -1.08
C PRO A 354 -15.01 -18.02 -1.43
N ASP A 355 -14.38 -17.69 -2.56
CA ASP A 355 -13.00 -18.14 -2.79
C ASP A 355 -12.06 -17.52 -1.73
N SER A 356 -10.78 -17.91 -1.78
CA SER A 356 -9.73 -17.35 -0.91
C SER A 356 -9.54 -15.84 -1.06
N CYS A 357 -10.32 -15.18 -1.93
CA CYS A 357 -10.26 -13.77 -2.30
C CYS A 357 -11.61 -13.07 -2.07
N GLY A 358 -12.54 -13.67 -1.32
CA GLY A 358 -13.82 -13.06 -0.97
C GLY A 358 -14.89 -13.03 -2.07
N ASN A 359 -14.62 -13.59 -3.26
CA ASN A 359 -15.60 -13.62 -4.35
C ASN A 359 -16.59 -14.76 -4.15
N THR A 360 -17.89 -14.48 -4.20
CA THR A 360 -18.92 -15.54 -4.17
C THR A 360 -18.88 -16.34 -5.47
N ILE A 361 -18.24 -17.52 -5.44
CA ILE A 361 -18.25 -18.45 -6.58
C ILE A 361 -19.30 -19.52 -6.32
N ILE A 362 -20.36 -19.52 -7.14
CA ILE A 362 -21.27 -20.66 -7.24
C ILE A 362 -20.73 -21.57 -8.34
N LEU A 363 -19.86 -22.52 -7.98
CA LEU A 363 -19.58 -23.64 -8.88
C LEU A 363 -20.80 -24.54 -8.83
N GLY A 364 -21.66 -24.46 -9.86
CA GLY A 364 -22.86 -25.28 -9.95
C GLY A 364 -22.61 -26.77 -9.67
N SER A 365 -23.67 -27.50 -9.33
CA SER A 365 -23.63 -28.92 -8.96
C SER A 365 -22.81 -29.75 -9.96
N LYS A 366 -21.71 -30.34 -9.51
CA LYS A 366 -20.94 -31.30 -10.31
C LYS A 366 -21.23 -32.71 -9.87
N HIS A 367 -21.75 -33.49 -10.81
CA HIS A 367 -22.02 -34.90 -10.65
C HIS A 367 -20.77 -35.70 -11.01
N VAL A 368 -20.28 -36.50 -10.06
CA VAL A 368 -19.14 -37.42 -10.26
C VAL A 368 -19.67 -38.84 -10.16
N TYR A 369 -19.48 -39.61 -11.22
CA TYR A 369 -19.85 -41.02 -11.30
C TYR A 369 -18.59 -41.87 -11.24
N VAL A 370 -18.52 -42.77 -10.27
CA VAL A 370 -17.48 -43.79 -10.16
C VAL A 370 -18.13 -45.11 -10.54
N ASP A 371 -17.90 -45.60 -11.76
CA ASP A 371 -18.43 -46.88 -12.24
C ASP A 371 -17.33 -47.96 -12.30
N ASN A 372 -17.74 -49.21 -12.08
CA ASN A 372 -16.91 -50.40 -12.30
C ASN A 372 -17.57 -51.29 -13.39
N PRO A 373 -16.91 -51.63 -14.53
CA PRO A 373 -15.50 -51.42 -14.87
C PRO A 373 -15.23 -50.33 -15.94
N LEU A 374 -14.33 -49.40 -15.57
CA LEU A 374 -13.58 -48.36 -16.32
C LEU A 374 -14.32 -47.10 -16.82
N PRO A 375 -13.63 -45.93 -16.83
CA PRO A 375 -14.21 -44.63 -16.43
C PRO A 375 -14.56 -43.69 -17.60
N VAL A 376 -15.50 -42.78 -17.35
CA VAL A 376 -15.71 -41.57 -18.16
C VAL A 376 -14.80 -40.46 -17.62
N GLU A 377 -13.92 -39.90 -18.47
CA GLU A 377 -13.16 -38.68 -18.15
C GLU A 377 -14.14 -37.52 -17.87
N LEU A 378 -14.00 -36.89 -16.70
CA LEU A 378 -14.56 -35.57 -16.43
C LEU A 378 -13.42 -34.64 -15.98
N THR A 379 -13.28 -33.55 -16.72
CA THR A 379 -12.18 -32.58 -16.83
C THR A 379 -11.60 -31.97 -15.53
N ASN A 380 -10.31 -31.61 -15.63
CA ASN A 380 -9.46 -30.64 -14.91
C ASN A 380 -9.29 -30.64 -13.38
N PHE A 381 -10.10 -31.36 -12.58
CA PHE A 381 -9.97 -31.34 -11.11
C PHE A 381 -9.79 -32.71 -10.45
N ILE A 382 -9.55 -33.76 -11.23
CA ILE A 382 -9.36 -35.13 -10.74
C ILE A 382 -8.03 -35.63 -11.27
N SER A 383 -7.07 -35.95 -10.40
CA SER A 383 -5.74 -36.36 -10.87
C SER A 383 -5.55 -37.87 -10.96
N VAL A 384 -6.28 -38.69 -10.20
CA VAL A 384 -6.17 -40.17 -10.24
C VAL A 384 -7.48 -40.84 -9.84
N VAL A 385 -7.92 -41.81 -10.66
CA VAL A 385 -8.96 -42.79 -10.32
C VAL A 385 -8.31 -44.18 -10.36
N THR A 386 -8.39 -44.93 -9.27
CA THR A 386 -8.05 -46.37 -9.25
C THR A 386 -9.17 -47.15 -8.59
N GLU A 387 -9.34 -48.42 -8.96
CA GLU A 387 -10.49 -49.36 -8.80
C GLU A 387 -11.42 -49.27 -7.56
N SER A 388 -11.11 -48.52 -6.49
CA SER A 388 -12.00 -48.26 -5.34
C SER A 388 -11.77 -46.92 -4.61
N ASP A 389 -10.78 -46.11 -5.02
CA ASP A 389 -10.38 -44.87 -4.35
C ASP A 389 -10.44 -43.67 -5.31
N LEU A 390 -11.18 -42.62 -4.91
CA LEU A 390 -11.15 -41.30 -5.53
C LEU A 390 -10.24 -40.39 -4.68
N THR A 391 -9.19 -39.84 -5.28
CA THR A 391 -8.41 -38.76 -4.66
C THR A 391 -8.76 -37.46 -5.35
N LEU A 392 -9.42 -36.55 -4.62
CA LEU A 392 -9.62 -35.18 -5.05
C LEU A 392 -8.34 -34.41 -4.71
N ASN A 393 -7.63 -33.95 -5.73
CA ASN A 393 -6.47 -33.07 -5.59
C ASN A 393 -6.85 -31.71 -6.14
N TRP A 394 -6.68 -30.67 -5.34
CA TRP A 394 -6.86 -29.30 -5.78
C TRP A 394 -5.51 -28.71 -6.18
N SER A 395 -5.42 -28.20 -7.42
CA SER A 395 -4.33 -27.34 -7.84
C SER A 395 -4.91 -26.06 -8.41
N ARG A 396 -4.29 -24.91 -8.10
CA ARG A 396 -4.61 -23.62 -8.73
C ARG A 396 -4.38 -23.79 -10.24
N SER A 397 -5.44 -23.73 -11.05
CA SER A 397 -5.25 -23.47 -12.48
C SER A 397 -4.78 -22.02 -12.63
N LYS A 398 -3.70 -21.83 -13.39
CA LYS A 398 -3.07 -20.53 -13.67
C LYS A 398 -4.04 -19.43 -14.10
#